data_AF-A0A401QTQ2-F1
#
_entry.id   AF-A0A401QTQ2-F1
#
_cell.length_a   1.000
_cell.length_b   1.000
_cell.length_c   1.000
_cell.angle_alpha   90.00
_cell.angle_beta   90.00
_cell.angle_gamma   90.00
#
_symmetry.space_group_name_H-M   'P 1'
#
loop_
_entity.id
_entity.type
_entity.pdbx_description
1 polymer ?
#
loop_
_entity_poly.entity_id
_entity_poly.type
_entity_poly.pdbx_seq_one_letter_code
_entity_poly.pdbx_strand_id
1 'polypeptide(L)'
;MIRNAVTGKVLDDSAAADRAVRQWDAADGNQRQQWHVVPVEGEAGLYFIEGATDGAVLDIDEPGADDTRVVLREHDDGAESQRWRFVPAEPERTSDPALRWAALGHWNGRQSWRLAPSTALRPAPGASPSFSNMLLVLEQFGSDEAAGQWKSEGVTRAPGGQPGWWAGAGARFLADTTGAGRANVVGLKPEEGAVTSSSRGDGTFDDEQRVLHPLQDEEGTFAPIGDEPVLRAFGHDEKAGGWLADKHPRFLGDTTGDGRLDLVGCHDDGVWVSLQDEEGTFADPLYVLDAFGVDQGWGTVEEHPRFLLRTTGGGSLDLVGFGPQGVVVSRGRGDGTFGQAQLVCSGFGYNADSGGWRVDRHPRFLADITGDGRVDIVGFGGPGVYVARNLFRRFRTR
;
A
#
# COMPACT_ATOMS: atom_id res chain seq x y z
N MET A 1 5.47 -4.48 32.84
CA MET A 1 5.84 -3.04 32.76
C MET A 1 5.27 -2.46 31.49
N ILE A 2 4.72 -1.25 31.53
CA ILE A 2 4.25 -0.51 30.35
C ILE A 2 5.34 0.48 29.96
N ARG A 3 5.81 0.45 28.70
CA ARG A 3 6.97 1.23 28.24
C ARG A 3 6.57 2.22 27.15
N ASN A 4 7.03 3.46 27.27
CA ASN A 4 6.93 4.46 26.22
C ASN A 4 7.90 4.11 25.08
N ALA A 5 7.37 3.96 23.86
CA ALA A 5 8.14 3.53 22.69
C ALA A 5 9.17 4.57 22.20
N VAL A 6 8.96 5.86 22.47
CA VAL A 6 9.81 6.96 22.00
C VAL A 6 10.94 7.23 23.00
N THR A 7 10.61 7.32 24.29
CA THR A 7 11.57 7.69 25.33
C THR A 7 12.26 6.49 25.96
N GLY A 8 11.69 5.28 25.80
CA GLY A 8 12.15 4.07 26.46
C GLY A 8 11.84 4.01 27.95
N LYS A 9 11.25 5.06 28.54
CA LYS A 9 10.86 5.12 29.96
C LYS A 9 9.63 4.25 30.23
N VAL A 10 9.48 3.81 31.47
CA VAL A 10 8.36 2.98 31.91
C VAL A 10 7.39 3.77 32.77
N LEU A 11 6.14 3.33 32.76
CA LEU A 11 5.10 3.81 33.64
C LEU A 11 5.44 3.42 35.09
N ASP A 12 5.50 4.41 35.97
CA ASP A 12 5.97 4.31 37.36
C ASP A 12 4.97 4.97 38.30
N ASP A 13 4.56 4.25 39.33
CA ASP A 13 3.85 4.84 40.47
C ASP A 13 4.83 5.66 41.30
N SER A 14 4.62 6.98 41.32
CA SER A 14 5.51 7.95 41.95
C SER A 14 5.53 7.89 43.48
N ALA A 15 4.57 7.19 44.11
CA ALA A 15 4.31 7.17 45.56
C ALA A 15 4.13 8.57 46.18
N ALA A 16 3.84 9.58 45.35
CA ALA A 16 3.51 10.92 45.82
C ALA A 16 2.09 10.94 46.38
N ALA A 17 1.83 11.88 47.31
CA ALA A 17 0.52 12.01 47.95
C ALA A 17 -0.62 12.32 46.95
N ASP A 18 -0.27 12.82 45.76
CA ASP A 18 -1.21 13.14 44.68
C ASP A 18 -1.55 11.93 43.80
N ARG A 19 -1.04 10.72 44.11
CA ARG A 19 -1.32 9.47 43.39
C ARG A 19 -1.04 9.55 41.88
N ALA A 20 -0.18 10.46 41.46
CA ALA A 20 0.10 10.69 40.06
C ALA A 20 1.02 9.62 39.47
N VAL A 21 0.67 9.18 38.26
CA VAL A 21 1.49 8.25 37.48
C VAL A 21 2.47 9.04 36.62
N ARG A 22 3.72 8.57 36.51
CA ARG A 22 4.78 9.25 35.75
C ARG A 22 5.55 8.30 34.83
N GLN A 23 6.37 8.88 33.96
CA GLN A 23 7.38 8.13 33.20
C GLN A 23 8.74 8.20 33.89
N TRP A 24 9.35 7.04 34.15
CA TRP A 24 10.66 6.94 34.82
C TRP A 24 11.59 5.92 34.13
N ASP A 25 12.86 5.92 34.49
CA ASP A 25 13.80 4.92 34.00
C ASP A 25 13.47 3.54 34.60
N ALA A 26 13.58 2.49 33.78
CA ALA A 26 13.28 1.13 34.19
C ALA A 26 14.28 0.64 35.24
N ALA A 27 13.77 0.05 36.32
CA ALA A 27 14.57 -0.53 37.40
C ALA A 27 14.18 -2.00 37.63
N ASP A 28 15.18 -2.89 37.58
CA ASP A 28 14.95 -4.33 37.75
C ASP A 28 14.37 -4.64 39.14
N GLY A 29 13.29 -5.43 39.16
CA GLY A 29 12.62 -5.82 40.40
C GLY A 29 11.82 -4.70 41.10
N ASN A 30 11.73 -3.50 40.52
CA ASN A 30 10.92 -2.44 41.09
C ASN A 30 9.43 -2.75 40.92
N GLN A 31 8.76 -3.06 42.03
CA GLN A 31 7.35 -3.45 42.05
C GLN A 31 6.42 -2.30 41.63
N ARG A 32 6.82 -1.02 41.77
CA ARG A 32 6.04 0.16 41.35
C ARG A 32 5.95 0.37 39.83
N GLN A 33 6.70 -0.43 39.08
CA GLN A 33 6.71 -0.42 37.61
C GLN A 33 5.99 -1.67 37.04
N GLN A 34 5.44 -2.50 37.93
CA GLN A 34 4.73 -3.74 37.60
C GLN A 34 3.23 -3.52 37.66
N TRP A 35 2.55 -3.97 36.61
CA TRP A 35 1.15 -3.70 36.35
C TRP A 35 0.50 -4.99 35.86
N HIS A 36 -0.72 -5.28 36.33
CA HIS A 36 -1.58 -6.29 35.71
C HIS A 36 -2.54 -5.62 34.74
N VAL A 37 -2.76 -6.27 33.60
CA VAL A 37 -3.74 -5.85 32.60
C VAL A 37 -4.88 -6.86 32.67
N VAL A 38 -6.04 -6.43 33.16
CA VAL A 38 -7.15 -7.32 33.48
C VAL A 38 -8.29 -7.09 32.48
N PRO A 39 -8.72 -8.12 31.73
CA PRO A 39 -9.84 -8.01 30.81
C PRO A 39 -11.14 -7.69 31.53
N VAL A 40 -11.97 -6.83 30.94
CA VAL A 40 -13.32 -6.56 31.44
C VAL A 40 -14.27 -7.67 30.94
N GLU A 41 -14.94 -8.33 31.87
CA GLU A 41 -15.86 -9.43 31.54
C GLU A 41 -17.05 -8.89 30.73
N GLY A 42 -17.32 -9.54 29.57
CA GLY A 42 -18.42 -9.15 28.68
C GLY A 42 -18.10 -8.04 27.67
N GLU A 43 -16.95 -7.38 27.77
CA GLU A 43 -16.57 -6.26 26.88
C GLU A 43 -15.26 -6.54 26.14
N ALA A 44 -15.38 -7.12 24.93
CA ALA A 44 -14.23 -7.50 24.12
C ALA A 44 -13.31 -6.31 23.79
N GLY A 45 -12.03 -6.42 24.16
CA GLY A 45 -11.01 -5.42 23.84
C GLY A 45 -10.89 -4.26 24.83
N LEU A 46 -11.58 -4.33 25.97
CA LEU A 46 -11.44 -3.38 27.09
C LEU A 46 -10.78 -4.03 28.31
N TYR A 47 -9.98 -3.24 29.01
CA TYR A 47 -9.17 -3.66 30.15
C TYR A 47 -9.18 -2.57 31.23
N PHE A 48 -9.03 -2.97 32.49
CA PHE A 48 -8.52 -2.07 33.52
C PHE A 48 -7.06 -2.45 33.84
N ILE A 49 -6.30 -1.48 34.35
CA ILE A 49 -4.87 -1.66 34.63
C ILE A 49 -4.64 -1.41 36.12
N GLU A 50 -4.15 -2.42 36.84
CA GLU A 50 -3.93 -2.35 38.29
C GLU A 50 -2.45 -2.51 38.65
N GLY A 51 -2.03 -1.89 39.76
CA GLY A 51 -0.71 -2.06 40.34
C GLY A 51 -0.52 -3.46 40.92
N ALA A 52 0.63 -4.09 40.66
CA ALA A 52 0.88 -5.48 41.07
C ALA A 52 0.99 -5.69 42.60
N THR A 53 1.11 -4.61 43.39
CA THR A 53 1.35 -4.65 44.84
C THR A 53 0.14 -4.30 45.70
N ASP A 54 -0.66 -3.34 45.25
CA ASP A 54 -1.74 -2.74 46.05
C ASP A 54 -3.10 -2.78 45.37
N GLY A 55 -3.19 -3.29 44.14
CA GLY A 55 -4.46 -3.41 43.40
C GLY A 55 -5.05 -2.07 42.96
N ALA A 56 -4.32 -0.97 43.12
CA ALA A 56 -4.79 0.35 42.73
C ALA A 56 -4.88 0.47 41.20
N VAL A 57 -5.94 1.09 40.69
CA VAL A 57 -6.31 1.09 39.26
C VAL A 57 -6.00 2.43 38.62
N LEU A 58 -5.51 2.41 37.37
CA LEU A 58 -5.31 3.61 36.55
C LEU A 58 -6.64 4.24 36.17
N ASP A 59 -6.73 5.55 36.43
CA ASP A 59 -7.91 6.37 36.18
C ASP A 59 -7.51 7.69 35.51
N ILE A 60 -8.42 8.23 34.73
CA ILE A 60 -8.33 9.57 34.15
C ILE A 60 -9.00 10.53 35.13
N ASP A 61 -8.23 11.45 35.71
CA ASP A 61 -8.73 12.41 36.70
C ASP A 61 -9.66 13.45 36.06
N GLU A 62 -10.31 14.28 36.88
CA GLU A 62 -11.13 15.37 36.34
C GLU A 62 -10.27 16.29 35.44
N PRO A 63 -10.82 16.75 34.29
CA PRO A 63 -10.06 17.57 33.34
C PRO A 63 -9.60 18.87 33.99
N GLY A 64 -8.29 19.08 34.01
CA GLY A 64 -7.68 20.32 34.48
C GLY A 64 -7.76 21.44 33.44
N ALA A 65 -7.24 22.62 33.79
CA ALA A 65 -7.25 23.79 32.91
C ALA A 65 -6.49 23.58 31.58
N ASP A 66 -5.46 22.74 31.56
CA ASP A 66 -4.55 22.56 30.42
C ASP A 66 -4.39 21.10 29.96
N ASP A 67 -4.63 20.10 30.82
CA ASP A 67 -4.53 18.68 30.48
C ASP A 67 -5.30 17.81 31.49
N THR A 68 -5.56 16.56 31.13
CA THR A 68 -6.20 15.57 32.00
C THR A 68 -5.17 14.57 32.50
N ARG A 69 -5.00 14.47 33.83
CA ARG A 69 -3.94 13.66 34.44
C ARG A 69 -4.36 12.19 34.56
N VAL A 70 -3.38 11.29 34.53
CA VAL A 70 -3.57 9.88 34.89
C VAL A 70 -3.15 9.67 36.34
N VAL A 71 -4.04 9.08 37.13
CA VAL A 71 -3.90 8.89 38.59
C VAL A 71 -4.22 7.44 38.99
N LEU A 72 -3.92 7.08 40.24
CA LEU A 72 -4.30 5.81 40.84
C LEU A 72 -5.48 5.95 41.79
N ARG A 73 -6.51 5.12 41.60
CA ARG A 73 -7.64 4.93 42.53
C ARG A 73 -7.49 3.63 43.30
N GLU A 74 -8.10 3.56 44.48
CA GLU A 74 -7.94 2.42 45.39
C GLU A 74 -8.51 1.11 44.82
N HIS A 75 -9.55 1.16 43.97
CA HIS A 75 -10.23 -0.01 43.40
C HIS A 75 -10.86 0.33 42.03
N ASP A 76 -11.17 -0.69 41.20
CA ASP A 76 -12.04 -0.55 40.01
C ASP A 76 -13.49 -0.32 40.46
N ASP A 77 -14.11 0.76 39.98
CA ASP A 77 -15.50 1.11 40.28
C ASP A 77 -16.43 1.00 39.08
N GLY A 78 -15.93 0.52 37.93
CA GLY A 78 -16.72 0.41 36.72
C GLY A 78 -16.72 1.68 35.85
N ALA A 79 -16.01 2.74 36.23
CA ALA A 79 -16.02 3.99 35.49
C ALA A 79 -15.38 3.86 34.09
N GLU A 80 -15.93 4.58 33.11
CA GLU A 80 -15.37 4.68 31.75
C GLU A 80 -13.94 5.24 31.76
N SER A 81 -13.61 6.11 32.72
CA SER A 81 -12.27 6.69 32.92
C SER A 81 -11.20 5.65 33.31
N GLN A 82 -11.62 4.44 33.71
CA GLN A 82 -10.75 3.30 34.03
C GLN A 82 -10.74 2.23 32.91
N ARG A 83 -11.48 2.45 31.81
CA ARG A 83 -11.58 1.50 30.69
C ARG A 83 -10.56 1.84 29.61
N TRP A 84 -9.51 1.04 29.55
CA TRP A 84 -8.40 1.22 28.63
C TRP A 84 -8.50 0.24 27.46
N ARG A 85 -8.24 0.77 26.25
CA ARG A 85 -8.04 -0.04 25.04
C ARG A 85 -6.58 0.02 24.64
N PHE A 86 -5.93 -1.13 24.52
CA PHE A 86 -4.60 -1.20 23.94
C PHE A 86 -4.72 -1.05 22.43
N VAL A 87 -4.47 0.15 21.94
CA VAL A 87 -4.26 0.39 20.53
C VAL A 87 -2.79 0.12 20.24
N PRO A 88 -2.47 -0.74 19.25
CA PRO A 88 -1.09 -0.95 18.85
C PRO A 88 -0.41 0.39 18.53
N ALA A 89 0.62 0.75 19.31
CA ALA A 89 1.68 1.67 18.86
C ALA A 89 2.60 1.00 17.80
N GLU A 90 2.34 -0.31 17.61
CA GLU A 90 2.80 -1.33 16.67
C GLU A 90 4.27 -1.78 16.79
N PRO A 91 4.57 -3.11 16.66
CA PRO A 91 4.07 -3.87 15.50
C PRO A 91 3.73 -5.36 15.59
N GLU A 92 2.84 -5.70 14.67
CA GLU A 92 2.57 -7.01 14.10
C GLU A 92 3.84 -7.68 13.54
N ARG A 93 3.89 -9.02 13.51
CA ARG A 93 5.00 -9.76 12.89
C ARG A 93 4.92 -9.60 11.37
N THR A 94 5.71 -8.70 10.80
CA THR A 94 5.63 -8.39 9.37
C THR A 94 6.62 -9.15 8.48
N SER A 95 7.74 -9.66 9.00
CA SER A 95 8.82 -10.22 8.17
C SER A 95 9.47 -11.50 8.71
N ASP A 96 9.93 -12.35 7.80
CA ASP A 96 10.75 -13.54 8.04
C ASP A 96 12.13 -13.39 7.37
N PRO A 97 13.21 -13.95 7.95
CA PRO A 97 14.50 -14.07 7.28
C PRO A 97 14.37 -14.84 5.96
N ALA A 98 14.81 -14.23 4.85
CA ALA A 98 14.88 -14.94 3.59
C ALA A 98 16.07 -15.92 3.62
N LEU A 99 15.87 -17.08 3.01
CA LEU A 99 16.90 -18.10 2.86
C LEU A 99 17.38 -18.07 1.40
N ARG A 100 18.70 -18.13 1.20
CA ARG A 100 19.30 -18.18 -0.14
C ARG A 100 20.06 -19.47 -0.35
N TRP A 101 20.03 -19.98 -1.57
CA TRP A 101 20.90 -21.09 -1.96
C TRP A 101 22.32 -20.57 -2.22
N ALA A 102 23.27 -21.00 -1.40
CA ALA A 102 24.69 -20.70 -1.58
C ALA A 102 25.40 -21.90 -2.18
N ALA A 103 26.11 -21.68 -3.29
CA ALA A 103 26.94 -22.71 -3.92
C ALA A 103 28.10 -23.10 -2.99
N LEU A 104 28.28 -24.40 -2.80
CA LEU A 104 29.44 -25.03 -2.20
C LEU A 104 30.22 -25.70 -3.33
N GLY A 105 31.42 -25.18 -3.60
CA GLY A 105 32.38 -25.82 -4.48
C GLY A 105 33.06 -26.98 -3.74
N HIS A 106 33.00 -28.17 -4.34
CA HIS A 106 33.78 -29.31 -3.87
C HIS A 106 35.10 -29.39 -4.64
N TRP A 107 36.16 -29.83 -3.97
CA TRP A 107 37.50 -29.98 -4.56
C TRP A 107 37.56 -30.95 -5.75
N ASN A 108 36.51 -31.78 -5.93
CA ASN A 108 36.35 -32.72 -7.03
C ASN A 108 35.49 -32.17 -8.20
N GLY A 109 35.22 -30.86 -8.23
CA GLY A 109 34.46 -30.22 -9.30
C GLY A 109 32.94 -30.38 -9.21
N ARG A 110 32.41 -31.09 -8.21
CA ARG A 110 30.96 -31.09 -7.94
C ARG A 110 30.53 -29.73 -7.37
N GLN A 111 29.34 -29.28 -7.78
CA GLN A 111 28.66 -28.16 -7.15
C GLN A 111 27.44 -28.68 -6.39
N SER A 112 27.29 -28.23 -5.14
CA SER A 112 26.09 -28.48 -4.35
C SER A 112 25.62 -27.17 -3.73
N TRP A 113 24.34 -27.06 -3.40
CA TRP A 113 23.77 -25.83 -2.85
C TRP A 113 23.35 -26.08 -1.40
N ARG A 114 23.63 -25.13 -0.51
CA ARG A 114 23.09 -25.13 0.85
C ARG A 114 22.16 -23.95 1.05
N LEU A 115 21.11 -24.15 1.85
CA LEU A 115 20.32 -23.05 2.37
C LEU A 115 21.20 -22.25 3.35
N ALA A 116 21.36 -20.97 3.09
CA ALA A 116 22.11 -20.03 3.93
C ALA A 116 21.21 -18.84 4.30
N PRO A 117 21.38 -18.25 5.51
CA PRO A 117 20.69 -17.02 5.87
C PRO A 117 21.01 -15.91 4.85
N SER A 118 19.98 -15.18 4.43
CA SER A 118 20.10 -13.94 3.66
C SER A 118 19.90 -12.75 4.60
N THR A 119 20.50 -11.61 4.28
CA THR A 119 20.15 -10.32 4.89
C THR A 119 18.84 -9.74 4.34
N ALA A 120 18.31 -10.35 3.26
CA ALA A 120 16.99 -10.05 2.74
C ALA A 120 15.91 -10.59 3.68
N LEU A 121 14.84 -9.82 3.84
CA LEU A 121 13.64 -10.22 4.56
C LEU A 121 12.54 -10.51 3.54
N ARG A 122 11.80 -11.60 3.76
CA ARG A 122 10.56 -11.86 3.03
C ARG A 122 9.38 -11.50 3.93
N PRO A 123 8.21 -11.15 3.37
CA PRO A 123 7.02 -10.96 4.16
C PRO A 123 6.67 -12.18 5.01
N ALA A 124 6.28 -11.95 6.26
CA ALA A 124 5.51 -12.94 6.99
C ALA A 124 4.16 -13.09 6.25
N PRO A 125 3.63 -14.31 6.07
CA PRO A 125 2.36 -14.50 5.38
C PRO A 125 1.26 -13.63 6.01
N GLY A 126 0.61 -12.79 5.19
CA GLY A 126 -0.49 -11.92 5.61
C GLY A 126 -0.10 -10.52 6.14
N ALA A 127 1.18 -10.19 6.25
CA ALA A 127 1.60 -8.87 6.74
C ALA A 127 1.48 -7.77 5.69
N SER A 128 0.89 -6.63 6.07
CA SER A 128 0.83 -5.45 5.21
C SER A 128 2.09 -4.59 5.30
N PRO A 129 2.47 -3.90 4.22
CA PRO A 129 3.54 -2.92 4.28
C PRO A 129 3.15 -1.77 5.23
N SER A 130 4.12 -1.30 5.99
CA SER A 130 3.99 -0.07 6.80
C SER A 130 4.88 0.99 6.18
N PHE A 131 4.38 2.21 5.98
CA PHE A 131 5.20 3.32 5.52
C PHE A 131 5.60 4.22 6.69
N SER A 132 6.73 4.92 6.56
CA SER A 132 7.10 5.97 7.50
C SER A 132 6.09 7.10 7.46
N ASN A 133 6.15 7.98 8.47
CA ASN A 133 5.51 9.29 8.34
C ASN A 133 6.03 10.01 7.09
N MET A 134 5.19 10.89 6.56
CA MET A 134 5.52 11.75 5.44
C MET A 134 6.61 12.75 5.86
N LEU A 135 7.78 12.67 5.23
CA LEU A 135 8.94 13.51 5.54
C LEU A 135 9.22 14.46 4.40
N LEU A 136 9.27 15.77 4.67
CA LEU A 136 9.76 16.76 3.71
C LEU A 136 11.28 16.56 3.56
N VAL A 137 11.70 16.17 2.36
CA VAL A 137 13.12 15.89 2.06
C VAL A 137 13.77 17.00 1.24
N LEU A 138 12.97 17.79 0.52
CA LEU A 138 13.43 18.95 -0.26
C LEU A 138 12.39 20.06 -0.16
N GLU A 139 12.81 21.28 0.19
CA GLU A 139 11.95 22.48 0.25
C GLU A 139 11.81 23.18 -1.11
N GLN A 140 12.45 22.65 -2.15
CA GLN A 140 12.28 23.08 -3.54
C GLN A 140 11.42 22.06 -4.31
N PHE A 141 11.01 22.42 -5.53
CA PHE A 141 10.19 21.58 -6.41
C PHE A 141 8.74 21.41 -5.93
N GLY A 142 8.28 22.32 -5.07
CA GLY A 142 6.91 22.38 -4.61
C GLY A 142 6.07 23.37 -5.40
N SER A 143 4.75 23.25 -5.28
CA SER A 143 3.81 24.13 -5.97
C SER A 143 3.61 25.49 -5.28
N ASP A 144 4.06 25.65 -4.04
CA ASP A 144 4.01 26.92 -3.31
C ASP A 144 5.01 27.94 -3.87
N GLU A 145 4.74 29.23 -3.61
CA GLU A 145 5.61 30.33 -4.02
C GLU A 145 7.04 30.20 -3.48
N ALA A 146 7.17 29.84 -2.20
CA ALA A 146 8.46 29.64 -1.57
C ALA A 146 9.21 28.41 -2.08
N ALA A 147 8.51 27.44 -2.70
CA ALA A 147 9.07 26.16 -3.15
C ALA A 147 9.35 26.10 -4.67
N GLY A 148 9.28 27.25 -5.34
CA GLY A 148 9.61 27.41 -6.76
C GLY A 148 8.41 27.44 -7.71
N GLN A 149 7.17 27.44 -7.20
CA GLN A 149 5.93 27.51 -8.00
C GLN A 149 5.85 26.47 -9.11
N TRP A 150 6.27 25.25 -8.82
CA TRP A 150 6.23 24.18 -9.80
C TRP A 150 4.77 23.82 -10.07
N LYS A 151 4.31 24.14 -11.27
CA LYS A 151 2.97 23.82 -11.73
C LYS A 151 3.01 22.46 -12.39
N SER A 152 2.16 21.58 -11.91
CA SER A 152 1.74 20.45 -12.71
C SER A 152 0.73 21.00 -13.70
N GLU A 153 1.12 21.13 -14.97
CA GLU A 153 0.11 21.21 -16.01
C GLU A 153 -0.51 19.82 -16.06
N GLY A 154 -1.63 19.66 -15.35
CA GLY A 154 -2.48 18.48 -15.49
C GLY A 154 -2.72 18.23 -16.97
N VAL A 155 -2.92 16.97 -17.35
CA VAL A 155 -3.25 16.55 -18.73
C VAL A 155 -4.22 17.58 -19.32
N THR A 156 -3.73 18.40 -20.25
CA THR A 156 -4.47 19.53 -20.79
C THR A 156 -5.71 18.99 -21.50
N ARG A 157 -6.89 19.14 -20.88
CA ARG A 157 -8.16 18.97 -21.60
C ARG A 157 -8.21 20.05 -22.69
N ALA A 158 -8.26 19.64 -23.95
CA ALA A 158 -8.46 20.57 -25.06
C ALA A 158 -9.77 21.35 -24.86
N PRO A 159 -9.78 22.68 -25.10
CA PRO A 159 -10.99 23.50 -25.01
C PRO A 159 -11.88 23.19 -26.21
N GLY A 160 -12.71 22.16 -26.09
CA GLY A 160 -13.52 21.75 -27.24
C GLY A 160 -14.44 20.56 -27.07
N GLY A 161 -14.79 20.13 -25.85
CA GLY A 161 -15.99 19.30 -25.59
C GLY A 161 -16.28 18.14 -26.54
N GLN A 162 -15.25 17.48 -27.10
CA GLN A 162 -15.41 16.26 -27.88
C GLN A 162 -14.96 15.05 -27.03
N PRO A 163 -15.71 13.93 -27.08
CA PRO A 163 -15.46 12.78 -26.21
C PRO A 163 -14.25 11.95 -26.70
N GLY A 164 -13.29 11.68 -25.80
CA GLY A 164 -12.07 10.87 -26.01
C GLY A 164 -10.86 11.54 -25.34
N TRP A 165 -9.89 10.91 -24.66
CA TRP A 165 -9.45 9.52 -24.54
C TRP A 165 -8.59 9.42 -23.26
N TRP A 166 -8.58 8.27 -22.56
CA TRP A 166 -7.63 8.00 -21.45
C TRP A 166 -6.26 7.51 -21.94
N ALA A 167 -6.14 7.22 -23.25
CA ALA A 167 -4.91 7.13 -24.02
C ALA A 167 -5.26 7.26 -25.52
N GLY A 168 -4.60 8.17 -26.23
CA GLY A 168 -4.74 8.33 -27.68
C GLY A 168 -3.54 7.73 -28.43
N ALA A 169 -3.64 7.70 -29.76
CA ALA A 169 -2.52 7.35 -30.61
C ALA A 169 -1.30 8.26 -30.34
N GLY A 170 -0.17 7.65 -29.97
CA GLY A 170 1.08 8.26 -29.50
C GLY A 170 1.44 7.92 -28.04
N ALA A 171 0.51 7.31 -27.28
CA ALA A 171 0.74 6.93 -25.88
C ALA A 171 1.81 5.83 -25.75
N ARG A 172 2.74 5.98 -24.81
CA ARG A 172 3.81 5.03 -24.51
C ARG A 172 3.75 4.61 -23.05
N PHE A 173 3.68 3.32 -22.77
CA PHE A 173 3.69 2.77 -21.43
C PHE A 173 4.64 1.58 -21.33
N LEU A 174 5.07 1.28 -20.11
CA LEU A 174 5.98 0.18 -19.82
C LEU A 174 5.15 -1.02 -19.36
N ALA A 175 5.22 -2.12 -20.10
CA ALA A 175 4.56 -3.37 -19.73
C ALA A 175 5.50 -4.54 -20.00
N ASP A 176 5.48 -5.53 -19.11
CA ASP A 176 6.13 -6.81 -19.36
C ASP A 176 5.20 -7.65 -20.23
N THR A 177 5.39 -7.56 -21.54
CA THR A 177 4.53 -8.23 -22.53
C THR A 177 4.88 -9.71 -22.72
N THR A 178 5.87 -10.24 -21.99
CA THR A 178 6.37 -11.61 -22.16
C THR A 178 6.38 -12.43 -20.86
N GLY A 179 6.04 -11.82 -19.72
CA GLY A 179 6.06 -12.46 -18.40
C GLY A 179 7.47 -12.76 -17.87
N ALA A 180 8.51 -12.15 -18.46
CA ALA A 180 9.92 -12.44 -18.16
C ALA A 180 10.53 -11.53 -17.08
N GLY A 181 9.73 -10.68 -16.44
CA GLY A 181 10.13 -9.70 -15.44
C GLY A 181 10.81 -8.45 -16.01
N ARG A 182 10.66 -8.15 -17.31
CA ARG A 182 11.34 -7.03 -17.99
C ARG A 182 10.33 -6.13 -18.70
N ALA A 183 10.32 -4.85 -18.33
CA ALA A 183 9.41 -3.88 -18.92
C ALA A 183 9.85 -3.49 -20.35
N ASN A 184 8.99 -3.78 -21.33
CA ASN A 184 9.15 -3.35 -22.72
C ASN A 184 8.48 -2.00 -22.94
N VAL A 185 8.94 -1.23 -23.92
CA VAL A 185 8.26 0.01 -24.32
C VAL A 185 7.09 -0.36 -25.21
N VAL A 186 5.85 -0.18 -24.75
CA VAL A 186 4.64 -0.33 -25.55
C VAL A 186 4.19 1.05 -26.04
N GLY A 187 4.14 1.27 -27.35
CA GLY A 187 3.63 2.50 -27.98
C GLY A 187 2.34 2.23 -28.74
N LEU A 188 1.32 3.06 -28.60
CA LEU A 188 0.11 2.98 -29.42
C LEU A 188 0.29 3.88 -30.64
N LYS A 189 0.49 3.37 -31.84
CA LYS A 189 0.61 4.18 -33.06
C LYS A 189 -0.76 4.32 -33.76
N PRO A 190 -1.07 5.49 -34.34
CA PRO A 190 -2.38 5.71 -34.98
C PRO A 190 -2.66 4.73 -36.13
N GLU A 191 -1.60 4.30 -36.83
CA GLU A 191 -1.71 3.50 -38.05
C GLU A 191 -1.22 2.06 -37.86
N GLU A 192 -0.53 1.75 -36.75
CA GLU A 192 0.10 0.43 -36.50
C GLU A 192 -0.37 -0.25 -35.20
N GLY A 193 -1.23 0.38 -34.37
CA GLY A 193 -1.69 -0.20 -33.10
C GLY A 193 -0.59 -0.28 -32.02
N ALA A 194 -0.68 -1.24 -31.11
CA ALA A 194 0.30 -1.42 -30.03
C ALA A 194 1.63 -2.01 -30.55
N VAL A 195 2.69 -1.22 -30.52
CA VAL A 195 4.05 -1.61 -30.89
C VAL A 195 4.91 -1.78 -29.65
N THR A 196 5.86 -2.70 -29.66
CA THR A 196 6.82 -2.93 -28.57
C THR A 196 8.26 -2.74 -29.03
N SER A 197 9.11 -2.20 -28.16
CA SER A 197 10.56 -2.34 -28.28
C SER A 197 11.07 -3.06 -27.04
N SER A 198 11.82 -4.13 -27.26
CA SER A 198 12.31 -5.00 -26.20
C SER A 198 13.49 -4.36 -25.47
N SER A 199 13.47 -4.39 -24.15
CA SER A 199 14.61 -3.93 -23.35
C SER A 199 15.73 -4.97 -23.38
N ARG A 200 16.96 -4.53 -23.67
CA ARG A 200 18.16 -5.39 -23.60
C ARG A 200 18.66 -5.62 -22.18
N GLY A 201 18.14 -4.88 -21.20
CA GLY A 201 18.51 -5.00 -19.78
C GLY A 201 19.79 -4.26 -19.39
N ASP A 202 20.37 -3.44 -20.27
CA ASP A 202 21.56 -2.61 -20.04
C ASP A 202 21.28 -1.10 -20.14
N GLY A 203 20.01 -0.71 -20.18
CA GLY A 203 19.57 0.67 -20.40
C GLY A 203 19.36 1.04 -21.86
N THR A 204 19.57 0.12 -22.80
CA THR A 204 19.27 0.28 -24.23
C THR A 204 18.10 -0.62 -24.69
N PHE A 205 17.50 -0.25 -25.81
CA PHE A 205 16.33 -0.91 -26.40
C PHE A 205 16.65 -1.32 -27.83
N ASP A 206 15.99 -2.37 -28.33
CA ASP A 206 16.15 -2.75 -29.74
C ASP A 206 15.59 -1.67 -30.68
N ASP A 207 16.38 -1.30 -31.70
CA ASP A 207 15.97 -0.35 -32.74
C ASP A 207 14.86 -0.91 -33.64
N GLU A 208 14.71 -2.24 -33.67
CA GLU A 208 13.64 -2.94 -34.37
C GLU A 208 12.37 -2.98 -33.52
N GLN A 209 11.36 -2.20 -33.94
CA GLN A 209 10.04 -2.17 -33.33
C GLN A 209 9.29 -3.47 -33.71
N ARG A 210 8.83 -4.23 -32.71
CA ARG A 210 7.94 -5.37 -32.88
C ARG A 210 6.51 -4.95 -32.63
N VAL A 211 5.68 -4.92 -33.68
CA VAL A 211 4.23 -4.78 -33.53
C VAL A 211 3.71 -5.97 -32.71
N LEU A 212 2.96 -5.72 -31.63
CA LEU A 212 2.25 -6.83 -30.98
C LEU A 212 1.13 -7.22 -31.92
N HIS A 213 1.31 -8.33 -32.63
CA HIS A 213 0.27 -8.91 -33.46
C HIS A 213 -0.73 -9.63 -32.54
N PRO A 214 -2.01 -9.19 -32.43
CA PRO A 214 -3.08 -10.14 -32.18
C PRO A 214 -3.11 -11.06 -33.41
N LEU A 215 -3.05 -12.39 -33.25
CA LEU A 215 -3.09 -13.41 -34.33
C LEU A 215 -3.44 -12.82 -35.72
N GLN A 216 -2.43 -12.43 -36.49
CA GLN A 216 -2.60 -11.89 -37.85
C GLN A 216 -2.41 -13.01 -38.87
N ASP A 217 -3.12 -12.92 -39.99
CA ASP A 217 -2.82 -13.75 -41.17
C ASP A 217 -1.55 -13.26 -41.88
N GLU A 218 -1.02 -14.06 -42.82
CA GLU A 218 0.24 -13.79 -43.53
C GLU A 218 0.22 -12.46 -44.32
N GLU A 219 -0.96 -11.87 -44.54
CA GLU A 219 -1.17 -10.58 -45.19
C GLU A 219 -1.12 -9.36 -44.25
N GLY A 220 -0.89 -9.54 -42.94
CA GLY A 220 -0.75 -8.43 -41.98
C GLY A 220 -2.06 -7.71 -41.69
N THR A 221 -3.19 -8.36 -41.98
CA THR A 221 -4.51 -7.86 -41.59
C THR A 221 -4.73 -8.29 -40.14
N PHE A 222 -5.10 -7.36 -39.26
CA PHE A 222 -5.64 -7.76 -37.95
C PHE A 222 -6.78 -8.72 -38.21
N ALA A 223 -6.76 -9.91 -37.59
CA ALA A 223 -7.95 -10.74 -37.58
C ALA A 223 -9.14 -9.83 -37.22
N PRO A 224 -10.23 -9.86 -38.01
CA PRO A 224 -11.39 -9.04 -37.71
C PRO A 224 -11.69 -9.19 -36.23
N ILE A 225 -11.81 -8.07 -35.51
CA ILE A 225 -12.33 -8.10 -34.14
C ILE A 225 -13.65 -8.84 -34.29
N GLY A 226 -13.75 -10.03 -33.69
CA GLY A 226 -14.98 -10.80 -33.74
C GLY A 226 -16.12 -9.89 -33.28
N ASP A 227 -17.29 -10.01 -33.90
CA ASP A 227 -18.47 -9.20 -33.52
C ASP A 227 -18.86 -9.41 -32.03
N GLU A 228 -18.31 -10.44 -31.41
CA GLU A 228 -18.47 -10.83 -30.01
C GLU A 228 -17.25 -10.40 -29.17
N PRO A 229 -17.43 -9.63 -28.08
CA PRO A 229 -16.35 -9.34 -27.14
C PRO A 229 -15.92 -10.60 -26.37
N VAL A 230 -14.61 -10.71 -26.09
CA VAL A 230 -14.02 -11.83 -25.32
C VAL A 230 -14.53 -11.92 -23.87
N LEU A 231 -15.05 -10.81 -23.34
CA LEU A 231 -15.69 -10.73 -22.04
C LEU A 231 -16.77 -9.63 -22.09
N ARG A 232 -18.01 -9.95 -21.71
CA ARG A 232 -19.14 -9.00 -21.62
C ARG A 232 -19.22 -8.36 -20.23
N ALA A 233 -18.10 -7.83 -19.76
CA ALA A 233 -17.97 -7.15 -18.47
C ALA A 233 -16.86 -6.09 -18.54
N PHE A 234 -16.74 -5.25 -17.51
CA PHE A 234 -15.78 -4.13 -17.44
C PHE A 234 -15.95 -3.04 -18.51
N GLY A 235 -17.09 -3.05 -19.20
CA GLY A 235 -17.43 -2.15 -20.30
C GLY A 235 -18.45 -1.07 -19.91
N HIS A 236 -18.55 -0.04 -20.72
CA HIS A 236 -19.40 1.12 -20.45
C HIS A 236 -20.91 0.83 -20.56
N ASP A 237 -21.31 -0.07 -21.47
CA ASP A 237 -22.71 -0.44 -21.65
C ASP A 237 -23.29 -1.09 -20.38
N GLU A 238 -24.58 -0.93 -20.15
CA GLU A 238 -25.29 -1.53 -19.00
C GLU A 238 -25.10 -3.05 -18.96
N LYS A 239 -25.15 -3.71 -20.13
CA LYS A 239 -24.94 -5.16 -20.24
C LYS A 239 -23.49 -5.58 -20.00
N ALA A 240 -22.55 -4.63 -20.02
CA ALA A 240 -21.14 -4.83 -19.72
C ALA A 240 -20.75 -4.28 -18.34
N GLY A 241 -21.74 -3.87 -17.52
CA GLY A 241 -21.56 -3.46 -16.13
C GLY A 241 -21.42 -1.95 -15.91
N GLY A 242 -21.64 -1.08 -16.90
CA GLY A 242 -21.77 0.36 -16.67
C GLY A 242 -20.48 1.08 -16.24
N TRP A 243 -19.31 0.63 -16.70
CA TRP A 243 -18.02 1.13 -16.22
C TRP A 243 -17.67 2.51 -16.78
N LEU A 244 -17.43 3.49 -15.90
CA LEU A 244 -17.09 4.86 -16.24
C LEU A 244 -15.58 5.09 -16.11
N ALA A 245 -14.94 5.72 -17.09
CA ALA A 245 -13.48 5.84 -17.13
C ALA A 245 -12.92 6.84 -16.10
N ASP A 246 -13.70 7.85 -15.72
CA ASP A 246 -13.38 8.84 -14.69
C ASP A 246 -13.59 8.33 -13.25
N LYS A 247 -14.39 7.29 -13.07
CA LYS A 247 -14.70 6.74 -11.73
C LYS A 247 -14.13 5.36 -11.48
N HIS A 248 -14.21 4.48 -12.47
CA HIS A 248 -13.97 3.04 -12.35
C HIS A 248 -12.67 2.66 -13.06
N PRO A 249 -11.50 2.79 -12.39
CA PRO A 249 -10.23 2.38 -12.97
C PRO A 249 -10.22 0.87 -13.15
N ARG A 250 -9.62 0.43 -14.27
CA ARG A 250 -9.41 -0.97 -14.64
C ARG A 250 -7.93 -1.20 -14.90
N PHE A 251 -7.47 -2.37 -14.55
CA PHE A 251 -6.08 -2.76 -14.59
C PHE A 251 -5.95 -4.15 -15.20
N LEU A 252 -4.80 -4.38 -15.82
CA LEU A 252 -4.32 -5.71 -16.15
C LEU A 252 -3.14 -6.03 -15.24
N GLY A 253 -3.14 -7.22 -14.63
CA GLY A 253 -2.08 -7.63 -13.73
C GLY A 253 -2.11 -9.12 -13.44
N ASP A 254 -0.93 -9.72 -13.30
CA ASP A 254 -0.79 -11.10 -12.86
C ASP A 254 -1.08 -11.20 -11.35
N THR A 255 -2.33 -11.55 -11.02
CA THR A 255 -2.81 -11.63 -9.63
C THR A 255 -2.67 -13.02 -9.03
N THR A 256 -2.38 -14.04 -9.84
CA THR A 256 -2.20 -15.44 -9.46
C THR A 256 -0.72 -15.86 -9.41
N GLY A 257 0.16 -15.11 -10.04
CA GLY A 257 1.59 -15.43 -10.17
C GLY A 257 1.90 -16.48 -11.24
N ASP A 258 0.97 -16.75 -12.16
CA ASP A 258 1.15 -17.74 -13.23
C ASP A 258 1.72 -17.13 -14.53
N GLY A 259 1.96 -15.83 -14.54
CA GLY A 259 2.52 -15.09 -15.67
C GLY A 259 1.49 -14.63 -16.70
N ARG A 260 0.19 -14.89 -16.50
CA ARG A 260 -0.91 -14.35 -17.31
C ARG A 260 -1.47 -13.08 -16.67
N LEU A 261 -2.18 -12.28 -17.46
CA LEU A 261 -2.73 -11.00 -16.97
C LEU A 261 -4.23 -11.14 -16.71
N ASP A 262 -4.62 -10.95 -15.47
CA ASP A 262 -6.01 -10.90 -15.04
C ASP A 262 -6.57 -9.49 -15.19
N LEU A 263 -7.89 -9.38 -15.32
CA LEU A 263 -8.58 -8.10 -15.35
C LEU A 263 -9.07 -7.76 -13.94
N VAL A 264 -8.63 -6.61 -13.42
CA VAL A 264 -9.06 -6.08 -12.12
C VAL A 264 -9.75 -4.74 -12.33
N GLY A 265 -10.89 -4.49 -11.70
CA GLY A 265 -11.58 -3.21 -11.77
C GLY A 265 -12.15 -2.77 -10.43
N CYS A 266 -12.01 -1.49 -10.11
CA CYS A 266 -12.70 -0.88 -8.96
C CYS A 266 -13.99 -0.23 -9.48
N HIS A 267 -15.15 -0.78 -9.13
CA HIS A 267 -16.48 -0.25 -9.49
C HIS A 267 -17.05 0.61 -8.36
N ASP A 268 -18.34 0.95 -8.41
CA ASP A 268 -19.04 1.67 -7.35
C ASP A 268 -18.99 0.88 -6.02
N ASP A 269 -19.23 -0.42 -6.08
CA ASP A 269 -19.40 -1.30 -4.91
C ASP A 269 -18.10 -1.92 -4.38
N GLY A 270 -17.01 -1.93 -5.15
CA GLY A 270 -15.73 -2.48 -4.71
C GLY A 270 -14.88 -3.04 -5.85
N VAL A 271 -14.03 -4.03 -5.54
CA VAL A 271 -13.08 -4.62 -6.51
C VAL A 271 -13.66 -5.90 -7.11
N TRP A 272 -13.62 -5.95 -8.43
CA TRP A 272 -13.97 -7.10 -9.25
C TRP A 272 -12.74 -7.64 -9.99
N VAL A 273 -12.62 -8.96 -10.10
CA VAL A 273 -11.54 -9.65 -10.80
C VAL A 273 -12.11 -10.68 -11.78
N SER A 274 -11.56 -10.73 -12.98
CA SER A 274 -11.80 -11.79 -13.95
C SER A 274 -10.46 -12.42 -14.32
N LEU A 275 -10.31 -13.70 -13.98
CA LEU A 275 -9.07 -14.44 -14.16
C LEU A 275 -8.93 -14.95 -15.59
N GLN A 276 -7.69 -14.97 -16.08
CA GLN A 276 -7.36 -15.51 -17.40
C GLN A 276 -6.88 -16.96 -17.31
N ASP A 277 -7.48 -17.86 -18.09
CA ASP A 277 -7.03 -19.25 -18.22
C ASP A 277 -5.86 -19.42 -19.21
N GLU A 278 -5.38 -20.66 -19.37
CA GLU A 278 -4.22 -20.99 -20.22
C GLU A 278 -4.48 -20.75 -21.71
N GLU A 279 -5.74 -20.81 -22.13
CA GLU A 279 -6.21 -20.54 -23.47
C GLU A 279 -6.44 -19.03 -23.73
N GLY A 280 -6.30 -18.20 -22.71
CA GLY A 280 -6.49 -16.75 -22.78
C GLY A 280 -7.94 -16.30 -22.63
N THR A 281 -8.84 -17.20 -22.25
CA THR A 281 -10.26 -16.92 -21.96
C THR A 281 -10.40 -16.34 -20.55
N PHE A 282 -11.33 -15.40 -20.40
CA PHE A 282 -11.61 -14.74 -19.14
C PHE A 282 -12.82 -15.40 -18.44
N ALA A 283 -12.66 -15.72 -17.16
CA ALA A 283 -13.76 -16.19 -16.33
C ALA A 283 -14.80 -15.10 -16.06
N ASP A 284 -16.01 -15.49 -15.65
CA ASP A 284 -17.00 -14.53 -15.18
C ASP A 284 -16.43 -13.68 -14.02
N PRO A 285 -16.66 -12.36 -13.99
CA PRO A 285 -16.10 -11.50 -12.96
C PRO A 285 -16.60 -11.87 -11.56
N LEU A 286 -15.68 -11.95 -10.61
CA LEU A 286 -15.95 -12.17 -9.20
C LEU A 286 -15.73 -10.88 -8.40
N TYR A 287 -16.68 -10.58 -7.52
CA TYR A 287 -16.51 -9.56 -6.51
C TYR A 287 -15.58 -10.08 -5.41
N VAL A 288 -14.44 -9.43 -5.21
CA VAL A 288 -13.37 -9.94 -4.33
C VAL A 288 -13.08 -9.05 -3.12
N LEU A 289 -13.52 -7.79 -3.12
CA LEU A 289 -13.20 -6.86 -2.03
C LEU A 289 -14.20 -5.70 -1.93
N ASP A 290 -14.74 -5.49 -0.73
CA ASP A 290 -15.54 -4.32 -0.32
C ASP A 290 -14.65 -3.14 0.09
N ALA A 291 -13.91 -2.61 -0.88
CA ALA A 291 -13.06 -1.43 -0.73
C ALA A 291 -12.69 -0.86 -2.12
N PHE A 292 -12.08 0.32 -2.14
CA PHE A 292 -11.60 1.00 -3.35
C PHE A 292 -12.66 1.43 -4.37
N GLY A 293 -13.94 1.17 -4.08
CA GLY A 293 -15.07 1.64 -4.87
C GLY A 293 -15.64 2.98 -4.44
N VAL A 294 -16.49 3.55 -5.29
CA VAL A 294 -17.09 4.87 -5.11
C VAL A 294 -17.91 4.93 -3.81
N ASP A 295 -18.67 3.87 -3.52
CA ASP A 295 -19.50 3.76 -2.32
C ASP A 295 -18.67 3.70 -1.03
N GLN A 296 -17.40 3.25 -1.12
CA GLN A 296 -16.44 3.31 -0.01
C GLN A 296 -15.66 4.63 0.04
N GLY A 297 -16.07 5.65 -0.71
CA GLY A 297 -15.50 7.00 -0.70
C GLY A 297 -14.43 7.27 -1.76
N TRP A 298 -14.21 6.35 -2.71
CA TRP A 298 -13.21 6.52 -3.77
C TRP A 298 -13.82 7.21 -5.01
N GLY A 299 -14.12 8.50 -4.87
CA GLY A 299 -14.85 9.32 -5.86
C GLY A 299 -14.42 9.18 -7.33
N THR A 300 -13.34 9.87 -7.74
CA THR A 300 -12.84 9.82 -9.13
C THR A 300 -11.37 9.47 -9.19
N VAL A 301 -10.88 9.08 -10.37
CA VAL A 301 -9.44 8.84 -10.61
C VAL A 301 -8.60 10.12 -10.57
N GLU A 302 -9.23 11.29 -10.75
CA GLU A 302 -8.60 12.60 -10.60
C GLU A 302 -8.44 13.01 -9.11
N GLU A 303 -9.24 12.43 -8.21
CA GLU A 303 -9.12 12.68 -6.77
C GLU A 303 -8.25 11.61 -6.09
N HIS A 304 -8.56 10.34 -6.37
CA HIS A 304 -8.02 9.20 -5.64
C HIS A 304 -7.31 8.23 -6.57
N PRO A 305 -6.06 8.43 -7.03
CA PRO A 305 -5.42 7.50 -7.95
C PRO A 305 -5.21 6.12 -7.28
N ARG A 306 -5.42 5.05 -8.05
CA ARG A 306 -5.28 3.64 -7.65
C ARG A 306 -4.33 2.92 -8.60
N PHE A 307 -3.63 1.92 -8.09
CA PHE A 307 -2.54 1.23 -8.78
C PHE A 307 -2.48 -0.23 -8.39
N LEU A 308 -2.10 -1.10 -9.33
CA LEU A 308 -1.65 -2.46 -9.05
C LEU A 308 -0.13 -2.54 -9.15
N LEU A 309 0.53 -2.93 -8.06
CA LEU A 309 1.98 -3.13 -8.03
C LEU A 309 2.40 -3.96 -6.82
N ARG A 310 3.60 -4.51 -6.86
CA ARG A 310 4.19 -5.21 -5.72
C ARG A 310 4.68 -4.20 -4.68
N THR A 311 4.10 -4.23 -3.48
CA THR A 311 4.58 -3.42 -2.34
C THR A 311 5.57 -4.17 -1.45
N THR A 312 5.75 -5.47 -1.71
CA THR A 312 6.72 -6.33 -1.02
C THR A 312 7.61 -7.08 -2.02
N GLY A 313 8.87 -7.32 -1.66
CA GLY A 313 9.77 -8.13 -2.47
C GLY A 313 9.28 -9.57 -2.61
N GLY A 314 9.08 -10.03 -3.85
CA GLY A 314 8.76 -11.42 -4.19
C GLY A 314 7.30 -11.87 -4.00
N GLY A 315 6.36 -10.95 -3.79
CA GLY A 315 4.93 -11.25 -3.58
C GLY A 315 4.03 -10.96 -4.80
N SER A 316 2.74 -11.31 -4.68
CA SER A 316 1.67 -10.98 -5.65
C SER A 316 1.46 -9.47 -5.77
N LEU A 317 0.75 -9.04 -6.82
CA LEU A 317 0.36 -7.64 -6.98
C LEU A 317 -0.59 -7.22 -5.86
N ASP A 318 -0.34 -6.05 -5.28
CA ASP A 318 -1.20 -5.43 -4.29
C ASP A 318 -2.00 -4.29 -4.93
N LEU A 319 -3.17 -4.02 -4.38
CA LEU A 319 -3.94 -2.84 -4.73
C LEU A 319 -3.55 -1.69 -3.81
N VAL A 320 -3.03 -0.62 -4.39
CA VAL A 320 -2.59 0.59 -3.69
C VAL A 320 -3.45 1.75 -4.14
N GLY A 321 -3.97 2.54 -3.21
CA GLY A 321 -4.74 3.74 -3.54
C GLY A 321 -4.40 4.91 -2.63
N PHE A 322 -4.34 6.09 -3.23
CA PHE A 322 -4.26 7.35 -2.50
C PHE A 322 -5.68 7.87 -2.28
N GLY A 323 -6.27 7.49 -1.15
CA GLY A 323 -7.66 7.79 -0.83
C GLY A 323 -7.85 9.13 -0.10
N PRO A 324 -9.05 9.36 0.45
CA PRO A 324 -9.37 10.57 1.20
C PRO A 324 -8.42 10.77 2.40
N GLN A 325 -8.22 9.71 3.19
CA GLN A 325 -7.51 9.75 4.47
C GLN A 325 -6.02 9.38 4.40
N GLY A 326 -5.47 9.18 3.20
CA GLY A 326 -4.08 8.79 2.99
C GLY A 326 -3.93 7.58 2.06
N VAL A 327 -2.83 6.86 2.19
CA VAL A 327 -2.51 5.70 1.33
C VAL A 327 -3.06 4.42 1.95
N VAL A 328 -3.88 3.73 1.19
CA VAL A 328 -4.50 2.45 1.55
C VAL A 328 -3.90 1.35 0.67
N VAL A 329 -3.56 0.22 1.28
CA VAL A 329 -3.08 -0.98 0.57
C VAL A 329 -3.99 -2.15 0.91
N SER A 330 -4.38 -2.92 -0.10
CA SER A 330 -4.89 -4.27 0.08
C SER A 330 -3.94 -5.28 -0.56
N ARG A 331 -3.56 -6.29 0.22
CA ARG A 331 -2.54 -7.28 -0.14
C ARG A 331 -3.08 -8.30 -1.12
N GLY A 332 -2.37 -8.53 -2.22
CA GLY A 332 -2.66 -9.66 -3.10
C GLY A 332 -2.35 -10.98 -2.39
N ARG A 333 -3.25 -11.96 -2.50
CA ARG A 333 -3.06 -13.30 -1.91
C ARG A 333 -2.41 -14.30 -2.87
N GLY A 334 -2.33 -13.97 -4.15
CA GLY A 334 -1.74 -14.83 -5.18
C GLY A 334 -2.70 -15.86 -5.75
N ASP A 335 -3.99 -15.70 -5.53
CA ASP A 335 -5.07 -16.56 -6.04
C ASP A 335 -6.16 -15.74 -6.74
N GLY A 336 -5.86 -14.50 -7.13
CA GLY A 336 -6.84 -13.55 -7.66
C GLY A 336 -7.62 -12.77 -6.61
N THR A 337 -7.44 -13.09 -5.31
CA THR A 337 -8.14 -12.39 -4.22
C THR A 337 -7.21 -11.46 -3.44
N PHE A 338 -7.84 -10.57 -2.67
CA PHE A 338 -7.16 -9.55 -1.89
C PHE A 338 -7.48 -9.67 -0.39
N GLY A 339 -6.55 -9.19 0.44
CA GLY A 339 -6.72 -9.06 1.87
C GLY A 339 -7.65 -7.92 2.26
N GLN A 340 -7.78 -7.68 3.57
CA GLN A 340 -8.46 -6.49 4.06
C GLN A 340 -7.67 -5.24 3.63
N ALA A 341 -8.38 -4.19 3.18
CA ALA A 341 -7.77 -2.90 2.92
C ALA A 341 -7.34 -2.23 4.23
N GLN A 342 -6.10 -1.74 4.27
CA GLN A 342 -5.51 -1.12 5.45
C GLN A 342 -4.93 0.25 5.10
N LEU A 343 -5.17 1.25 5.95
CA LEU A 343 -4.50 2.55 5.87
C LEU A 343 -3.05 2.37 6.34
N VAL A 344 -2.10 2.55 5.42
CA VAL A 344 -0.67 2.28 5.67
C VAL A 344 0.17 3.57 5.78
N CYS A 345 -0.40 4.71 5.39
CA CYS A 345 0.16 6.05 5.58
C CYS A 345 -0.99 7.06 5.67
N SER A 346 -1.03 7.90 6.71
CA SER A 346 -2.05 8.96 6.85
C SER A 346 -1.78 10.21 6.00
N GLY A 347 -0.60 10.30 5.37
CA GLY A 347 -0.24 11.36 4.42
C GLY A 347 -0.60 11.01 2.97
N PHE A 348 -0.33 11.95 2.06
CA PHE A 348 -0.59 11.82 0.60
C PHE A 348 -2.07 11.71 0.20
N GLY A 349 -2.99 11.96 1.13
CA GLY A 349 -4.43 11.84 0.94
C GLY A 349 -5.07 13.13 0.43
N TYR A 350 -6.30 13.00 -0.08
CA TYR A 350 -7.05 14.13 -0.63
C TYR A 350 -7.55 15.10 0.44
N ASN A 351 -7.91 14.62 1.63
CA ASN A 351 -8.41 15.47 2.71
C ASN A 351 -7.31 16.38 3.26
N ALA A 352 -7.71 17.52 3.82
CA ALA A 352 -6.78 18.54 4.29
C ALA A 352 -5.88 18.04 5.44
N ASP A 353 -6.44 17.25 6.35
CA ASP A 353 -5.75 16.56 7.45
C ASP A 353 -4.79 15.46 6.97
N SER A 354 -4.99 14.93 5.77
CA SER A 354 -4.07 14.00 5.08
C SER A 354 -3.11 14.67 4.10
N GLY A 355 -3.07 16.01 4.10
CA GLY A 355 -2.13 16.82 3.32
C GLY A 355 -2.70 17.48 2.06
N GLY A 356 -3.99 17.31 1.73
CA GLY A 356 -4.66 18.07 0.68
C GLY A 356 -4.17 17.79 -0.74
N TRP A 357 -3.73 16.55 -1.01
CA TRP A 357 -3.11 16.18 -2.28
C TRP A 357 -4.13 16.19 -3.43
N ARG A 358 -3.68 16.55 -4.63
CA ARG A 358 -4.54 16.67 -5.82
C ARG A 358 -3.76 16.17 -7.02
N VAL A 359 -4.38 15.39 -7.91
CA VAL A 359 -3.69 14.82 -9.07
C VAL A 359 -3.20 15.91 -10.03
N ASP A 360 -3.99 16.97 -10.20
CA ASP A 360 -3.68 18.09 -11.10
C ASP A 360 -2.57 19.03 -10.58
N ARG A 361 -2.19 18.94 -9.30
CA ARG A 361 -1.19 19.83 -8.67
C ARG A 361 -0.03 19.09 -8.02
N HIS A 362 -0.28 17.94 -7.44
CA HIS A 362 0.62 17.23 -6.53
C HIS A 362 0.92 15.80 -7.04
N PRO A 363 1.90 15.64 -7.94
CA PRO A 363 2.33 14.33 -8.44
C PRO A 363 2.74 13.39 -7.32
N ARG A 364 2.31 12.13 -7.40
CA ARG A 364 2.60 11.06 -6.44
C ARG A 364 3.09 9.83 -7.18
N PHE A 365 4.17 9.25 -6.68
CA PHE A 365 4.87 8.13 -7.31
C PHE A 365 5.13 7.03 -6.29
N LEU A 366 5.17 5.80 -6.78
CA LEU A 366 5.57 4.61 -6.05
C LEU A 366 6.84 4.08 -6.68
N ALA A 367 7.97 4.18 -5.98
CA ALA A 367 9.28 3.83 -6.52
C ALA A 367 10.23 3.39 -5.40
N ASP A 368 11.07 2.40 -5.66
CA ASP A 368 12.14 2.02 -4.73
C ASP A 368 13.26 3.07 -4.78
N ILE A 369 13.29 3.96 -3.79
CA ILE A 369 14.33 4.99 -3.65
C ILE A 369 15.41 4.60 -2.64
N THR A 370 15.25 3.44 -2.00
CA THR A 370 16.17 2.94 -0.97
C THR A 370 17.06 1.80 -1.46
N GLY A 371 16.76 1.23 -2.63
CA GLY A 371 17.45 0.10 -3.24
C GLY A 371 17.18 -1.23 -2.53
N ASP A 372 16.07 -1.35 -1.81
CA ASP A 372 15.76 -2.51 -0.98
C ASP A 372 14.73 -3.48 -1.60
N GLY A 373 14.34 -3.21 -2.84
CA GLY A 373 13.42 -4.00 -3.66
C GLY A 373 11.95 -3.78 -3.32
N ARG A 374 11.61 -2.75 -2.52
CA ARG A 374 10.23 -2.36 -2.19
C ARG A 374 9.99 -0.93 -2.64
N VAL A 375 8.79 -0.67 -3.13
CA VAL A 375 8.39 0.69 -3.47
C VAL A 375 8.18 1.54 -2.22
N ASP A 376 8.75 2.73 -2.23
CA ASP A 376 8.48 3.83 -1.31
C ASP A 376 7.46 4.80 -1.96
N ILE A 377 6.91 5.73 -1.18
CA ILE A 377 6.04 6.79 -1.69
C ILE A 377 6.86 8.07 -1.83
N VAL A 378 6.77 8.72 -2.99
CA VAL A 378 7.33 10.04 -3.26
C VAL A 378 6.22 10.95 -3.74
N GLY A 379 6.10 12.15 -3.16
CA GLY A 379 5.09 13.11 -3.55
C GLY A 379 5.64 14.53 -3.64
N PHE A 380 5.25 15.26 -4.68
CA PHE A 380 5.58 16.67 -4.86
C PHE A 380 4.40 17.51 -4.34
N GLY A 381 4.52 18.03 -3.12
CA GLY A 381 3.47 18.80 -2.44
C GLY A 381 3.56 20.30 -2.68
N GLY A 382 2.80 21.08 -1.91
CA GLY A 382 2.93 22.54 -1.87
C GLY A 382 4.35 22.97 -1.44
N PRO A 383 4.80 22.60 -0.22
CA PRO A 383 6.07 23.08 0.32
C PRO A 383 7.34 22.44 -0.29
N GLY A 384 7.21 21.40 -1.11
CA GLY A 384 8.35 20.68 -1.67
C GLY A 384 8.13 19.19 -1.83
N VAL A 385 9.21 18.41 -1.86
CA VAL A 385 9.16 16.95 -2.07
C VAL A 385 9.08 16.22 -0.74
N TYR A 386 8.07 15.37 -0.63
CA TYR A 386 7.83 14.49 0.51
C TYR A 386 8.11 13.04 0.16
N VAL A 387 8.59 12.29 1.14
CA VAL A 387 8.86 10.85 1.03
C VAL A 387 8.24 10.12 2.22
N ALA A 388 7.64 8.96 1.96
CA ALA A 388 7.39 7.96 2.99
C ALA A 388 8.03 6.64 2.59
N ARG A 389 8.95 6.16 3.43
CA ARG A 389 9.72 4.95 3.17
C ARG A 389 8.91 3.72 3.51
N ASN A 390 9.02 2.67 2.72
CA ASN A 390 8.43 1.38 3.04
C ASN A 390 9.27 0.70 4.12
N LEU A 391 8.82 0.84 5.36
CA LEU A 391 9.59 0.46 6.54
C LEU A 391 9.61 -1.03 6.82
N PHE A 392 8.73 -1.80 6.18
CA PHE A 392 8.51 -3.24 6.34
C PHE A 392 9.21 -3.81 7.57
N ARG A 393 8.64 -3.53 8.76
CA ARG A 393 9.41 -3.41 10.01
C ARG A 393 10.45 -4.51 10.21
N ARG A 394 11.72 -4.09 10.29
CA ARG A 394 12.86 -4.89 10.73
C ARG A 394 12.75 -5.13 12.23
N PHE A 395 12.48 -6.35 12.65
CA PHE A 395 12.89 -6.78 13.99
C PHE A 395 14.36 -7.23 13.92
N ARG A 396 15.25 -6.51 14.61
CA ARG A 396 16.49 -7.12 15.11
C ARG A 396 16.18 -7.59 16.53
N THR A 397 16.00 -8.90 16.70
CA THR A 397 16.22 -9.50 18.02
C THR A 397 17.72 -9.42 18.29
N ARG A 398 18.09 -8.72 19.37
CA ARG A 398 19.43 -8.88 19.98
C ARG A 398 19.47 -10.18 20.75
#